data_AF-A0A2V8UJ44-F1
#
_entry.id   AF-A0A2V8UJ44-F1
#
_cell.length_a   1.000
_cell.length_b   1.000
_cell.length_c   1.000
_cell.angle_alpha   90.00
_cell.angle_beta   90.00
_cell.angle_gamma   90.00
#
_symmetry.space_group_name_H-M   'P 1'
#
loop_
_entity.id
_entity.type
_entity.pdbx_description
1 polymer ?
#
loop_
_entity_poly.entity_id
_entity_poly.type
_entity_poly.pdbx_seq_one_letter_code
_entity_poly.pdbx_strand_id
1 'polypeptide(L)'
;MRLAALVLILTALVAPANRWTEHDPLPEFPRVMLWAWERPEKLDFINPRETGVAFLARTIYLRGGMVTVLPRLQPLVVSPATALMAVVRIESQPDSEHTGEPASRIAVEHAILDATELHGVRALQIDFDARASEREFYRAILLDLRRVLPASMPLSITALASWCECEGRAHVVPDGRGIVSCRQ
;
A
#
# COMPACT_ATOMS: atom_id res chain seq x y z
N MET A 1 -52.23 4.16 -50.93
CA MET A 1 -51.57 3.48 -49.78
C MET A 1 -50.12 3.18 -50.17
N ARG A 2 -49.16 3.98 -49.70
CA ARG A 2 -47.72 3.67 -49.75
C ARG A 2 -47.18 3.90 -48.34
N LEU A 3 -46.69 2.84 -47.72
CA LEU A 3 -46.25 2.81 -46.32
C LEU A 3 -45.04 3.74 -46.12
N ALA A 4 -45.10 4.58 -45.09
CA ALA A 4 -43.97 5.34 -44.59
C ALA A 4 -43.08 4.41 -43.76
N ALA A 5 -41.81 4.28 -44.14
CA ALA A 5 -40.81 3.55 -43.37
C ALA A 5 -40.35 4.42 -42.20
N LEU A 6 -40.68 3.99 -40.98
CA LEU A 6 -40.25 4.60 -39.73
C LEU A 6 -38.81 4.12 -39.44
N VAL A 7 -37.82 4.99 -39.61
CA VAL A 7 -36.43 4.72 -39.21
C VAL A 7 -36.31 4.98 -37.71
N LEU A 8 -36.30 3.91 -36.90
CA LEU A 8 -35.89 3.98 -35.50
C LEU A 8 -34.38 4.18 -35.44
N ILE A 9 -33.93 5.39 -35.15
CA ILE A 9 -32.52 5.67 -34.82
C ILE A 9 -32.32 5.21 -33.37
N LEU A 10 -31.74 4.03 -33.19
CA LEU A 10 -31.31 3.53 -31.89
C LEU A 10 -30.07 4.32 -31.45
N THR A 11 -30.27 5.39 -30.67
CA THR A 11 -29.18 6.08 -29.98
C THR A 11 -28.68 5.17 -28.86
N ALA A 12 -27.61 4.41 -29.12
CA ALA A 12 -26.89 3.72 -28.07
C ALA A 12 -26.37 4.78 -27.08
N LEU A 13 -26.96 4.82 -25.87
CA LEU A 13 -26.34 5.48 -24.73
C LEU A 13 -25.03 4.74 -24.46
N VAL A 14 -23.94 5.23 -25.03
CA VAL A 14 -22.60 4.91 -24.57
C VAL A 14 -22.48 5.58 -23.21
N ALA A 15 -22.84 4.84 -22.15
CA ALA A 15 -22.48 5.24 -20.79
C ALA A 15 -20.98 5.53 -20.81
N PRO A 16 -20.51 6.66 -20.23
CA PRO A 16 -19.08 6.88 -20.11
C PRO A 16 -18.56 5.72 -19.26
N ALA A 17 -17.89 4.76 -19.92
CA ALA A 17 -17.02 3.84 -19.22
C ALA A 17 -16.15 4.73 -18.35
N ASN A 18 -16.25 4.54 -17.04
CA ASN A 18 -15.51 5.31 -16.06
C ASN A 18 -14.03 5.06 -16.37
N ARG A 19 -13.45 5.88 -17.24
CA ARG A 19 -12.04 5.84 -17.62
C ARG A 19 -11.32 6.40 -16.42
N TRP A 20 -11.15 5.55 -15.41
CA TRP A 20 -10.14 5.75 -14.39
C TRP A 20 -8.86 6.03 -15.17
N THR A 21 -8.39 7.26 -15.11
CA THR A 21 -7.06 7.58 -15.60
C THR A 21 -6.12 6.60 -14.92
N GLU A 22 -5.35 5.84 -15.70
CA GLU A 22 -4.22 5.08 -15.16
C GLU A 22 -3.24 6.12 -14.61
N HIS A 23 -3.47 6.54 -13.37
CA HIS A 23 -2.54 7.34 -12.61
C HIS A 23 -1.34 6.43 -12.38
N ASP A 24 -0.14 6.86 -12.79
CA ASP A 24 1.08 6.20 -12.36
C ASP A 24 1.09 6.23 -10.83
N PRO A 25 0.94 5.08 -10.15
CA PRO A 25 0.65 5.10 -8.73
C PRO A 25 1.92 5.22 -7.88
N LEU A 26 3.10 5.20 -8.53
CA LEU A 26 4.41 5.54 -7.98
C LEU A 26 5.13 6.47 -8.97
N PRO A 27 4.65 7.71 -9.14
CA PRO A 27 5.27 8.63 -10.07
C PRO A 27 6.73 8.86 -9.67
N GLU A 28 7.62 8.92 -10.67
CA GLU A 28 9.07 9.15 -10.50
C GLU A 28 9.86 8.00 -9.86
N PHE A 29 9.22 6.88 -9.51
CA PHE A 29 9.94 5.69 -9.07
C PHE A 29 10.41 4.85 -10.26
N PRO A 30 11.60 4.23 -10.17
CA PRO A 30 12.03 3.25 -11.15
C PRO A 30 11.06 2.06 -11.21
N ARG A 31 10.86 1.52 -12.43
CA ARG A 31 9.96 0.38 -12.66
C ARG A 31 10.44 -0.91 -12.01
N VAL A 32 11.73 -1.00 -11.71
CA VAL A 32 12.35 -2.12 -11.01
C VAL A 32 12.64 -1.70 -9.58
N MET A 33 12.05 -2.42 -8.63
CA MET A 33 12.29 -2.24 -7.20
C MET A 33 12.91 -3.52 -6.65
N LEU A 34 14.11 -3.41 -6.07
CA LEU A 34 14.71 -4.51 -5.32
C LEU A 34 14.12 -4.57 -3.92
N TRP A 35 13.85 -5.78 -3.43
CA TRP A 35 13.28 -6.00 -2.10
C TRP A 35 14.37 -6.41 -1.09
N ALA A 36 14.66 -5.53 -0.15
CA ALA A 36 15.68 -5.71 0.88
C ALA A 36 15.05 -6.12 2.24
N TRP A 37 15.08 -7.42 2.54
CA TRP A 37 14.57 -7.98 3.80
C TRP A 37 15.51 -7.72 5.00
N GLU A 38 15.22 -8.32 6.16
CA GLU A 38 16.03 -8.25 7.40
C GLU A 38 17.36 -9.02 7.27
N ARG A 39 18.24 -8.55 6.39
CA ARG A 39 19.62 -9.03 6.19
C ARG A 39 20.53 -7.88 5.78
N PRO A 40 21.86 -7.95 6.02
CA PRO A 40 22.79 -6.96 5.48
C PRO A 40 22.69 -6.89 3.96
N GLU A 41 22.51 -5.69 3.42
CA GLU A 41 22.40 -5.45 1.98
C GLU A 41 23.35 -4.33 1.58
N LYS A 42 24.18 -4.58 0.57
CA LYS A 42 25.02 -3.58 -0.05
C LYS A 42 24.64 -3.46 -1.52
N LEU A 43 23.89 -2.42 -1.84
CA LEU A 43 23.27 -2.14 -3.13
C LEU A 43 23.76 -0.81 -3.73
N ASP A 44 24.89 -0.27 -3.27
CA ASP A 44 25.52 0.94 -3.83
C ASP A 44 26.02 0.78 -5.27
N PHE A 45 26.03 -0.45 -5.79
CA PHE A 45 26.39 -0.78 -7.17
C PHE A 45 25.24 -0.63 -8.18
N ILE A 46 23.98 -0.49 -7.74
CA ILE A 46 22.83 -0.41 -8.65
C ILE A 46 22.74 0.97 -9.30
N ASN A 47 22.18 1.03 -10.52
CA ASN A 47 21.89 2.30 -11.18
C ASN A 47 20.60 2.93 -10.61
N PRO A 48 20.67 4.04 -9.85
CA PRO A 48 19.52 4.61 -9.15
C PRO A 48 18.46 5.21 -10.08
N ARG A 49 18.76 5.39 -11.38
CA ARG A 49 17.78 5.84 -12.40
C ARG A 49 16.91 4.70 -12.91
N GLU A 50 17.38 3.47 -12.83
CA GLU A 50 16.72 2.28 -13.38
C GLU A 50 16.19 1.37 -12.28
N THR A 51 16.73 1.46 -11.06
CA THR A 51 16.39 0.57 -9.95
C THR A 51 16.25 1.35 -8.65
N GLY A 52 15.10 1.17 -7.99
CA GLY A 52 14.87 1.61 -6.62
C GLY A 52 14.99 0.46 -5.64
N VAL A 53 14.91 0.76 -4.35
CA VAL A 53 14.95 -0.23 -3.27
C VAL A 53 13.75 -0.04 -2.38
N ALA A 54 12.92 -1.07 -2.30
CA ALA A 54 11.98 -1.23 -1.20
C ALA A 54 12.70 -2.00 -0.10
N PHE A 55 12.67 -1.52 1.15
CA PHE A 55 13.35 -2.17 2.26
C PHE A 55 12.45 -2.32 3.47
N LEU A 56 12.59 -3.43 4.20
CA LEU A 56 11.95 -3.59 5.49
C LEU A 56 12.52 -2.56 6.45
N ALA A 57 11.71 -1.54 6.76
CA ALA A 57 12.07 -0.45 7.67
C ALA A 57 11.77 -0.81 9.12
N ARG A 58 10.70 -1.57 9.35
CA ARG A 58 10.25 -2.04 10.66
C ARG A 58 9.22 -3.15 10.56
N THR A 59 9.11 -3.92 11.64
CA THR A 59 8.03 -4.90 11.88
C THR A 59 7.22 -4.48 13.10
N ILE A 60 5.90 -4.44 12.96
CA ILE A 60 4.94 -4.16 14.02
C ILE A 60 4.26 -5.48 14.39
N TYR A 61 4.39 -5.91 15.64
CA TYR A 61 3.71 -7.08 16.17
C TYR A 61 2.49 -6.67 16.98
N LEU A 62 1.35 -7.28 16.68
CA LEU A 62 0.09 -7.14 17.39
C LEU A 62 -0.18 -8.45 18.15
N ARG A 63 -0.11 -8.40 19.49
CA ARG A 63 -0.25 -9.59 20.36
C ARG A 63 -0.96 -9.22 21.66
N GLY A 64 -2.10 -9.85 21.97
CA GLY A 64 -2.82 -9.62 23.23
C GLY A 64 -3.09 -8.14 23.55
N GLY A 65 -3.46 -7.34 22.54
CA GLY A 65 -3.69 -5.89 22.66
C GLY A 65 -2.43 -5.02 22.68
N MET A 66 -1.25 -5.62 22.84
CA MET A 66 0.03 -4.92 22.82
C MET A 66 0.55 -4.71 21.40
N VAL A 67 1.16 -3.55 21.17
CA VAL A 67 1.86 -3.18 19.94
C VAL A 67 3.36 -3.14 20.24
N THR A 68 4.13 -4.02 19.60
CA THR A 68 5.59 -4.03 19.69
C THR A 68 6.19 -3.64 18.34
N VAL A 69 7.07 -2.64 18.32
CA VAL A 69 7.70 -2.15 17.09
C VAL A 69 9.18 -2.52 17.11
N LEU A 70 9.63 -3.25 16.10
CA LEU A 70 11.05 -3.52 15.87
C LEU A 70 11.49 -2.77 14.62
N PRO A 71 12.41 -1.78 14.72
CA PRO A 71 13.04 -1.22 13.53
C PRO A 71 13.90 -2.27 12.84
N ARG A 72 14.25 -2.01 11.59
CA ARG A 72 15.31 -2.76 10.90
C ARG A 72 16.60 -2.73 11.74
N LEU A 73 17.19 -3.89 11.98
CA LEU A 73 18.44 -4.06 12.73
C LEU A 73 19.63 -4.38 11.82
N GLN A 74 19.37 -4.69 10.55
CA GLN A 74 20.41 -4.99 9.56
C GLN A 74 20.78 -3.77 8.70
N PRO A 75 22.06 -3.60 8.32
CA PRO A 75 22.48 -2.47 7.50
C PRO A 75 21.89 -2.54 6.09
N LEU A 76 21.65 -1.36 5.51
CA LEU A 76 21.31 -1.17 4.11
C LEU A 76 22.22 -0.08 3.55
N VAL A 77 23.10 -0.44 2.63
CA VAL A 77 23.99 0.50 1.95
C VAL A 77 23.47 0.72 0.53
N VAL A 78 23.15 1.95 0.20
CA VAL A 78 22.64 2.38 -1.12
C VAL A 78 23.31 3.69 -1.53
N SER A 79 23.29 3.99 -2.83
CA SER A 79 23.66 5.32 -3.29
C SER A 79 22.64 6.36 -2.79
N PRO A 80 23.04 7.60 -2.40
CA PRO A 80 22.11 8.63 -1.94
C PRO A 80 21.00 9.00 -2.94
N ALA A 81 21.22 8.76 -4.24
CA ALA A 81 20.22 9.03 -5.29
C ALA A 81 19.16 7.91 -5.42
N THR A 82 19.34 6.77 -4.75
CA THR A 82 18.45 5.61 -4.84
C THR A 82 17.04 5.98 -4.36
N ALA A 83 16.03 5.66 -5.16
CA ALA A 83 14.64 5.79 -4.72
C ALA A 83 14.35 4.76 -3.62
N LEU A 84 14.03 5.23 -2.41
CA LEU A 84 13.73 4.35 -1.29
C LEU A 84 12.22 4.31 -1.01
N MET A 85 11.70 3.09 -0.91
CA MET A 85 10.36 2.81 -0.39
C MET A 85 10.52 2.13 0.96
N ALA A 86 10.07 2.80 2.02
CA ALA A 86 10.01 2.18 3.35
C ALA A 86 8.88 1.18 3.37
N VAL A 87 9.15 -0.01 3.89
CA VAL A 87 8.13 -1.04 4.04
C VAL A 87 7.99 -1.41 5.50
N VAL A 88 6.75 -1.30 5.96
CA VAL A 88 6.34 -1.63 7.32
C VAL A 88 5.60 -2.95 7.27
N ARG A 89 6.15 -3.98 7.90
CA ARG A 89 5.45 -5.26 8.04
C ARG A 89 4.61 -5.26 9.31
N ILE A 90 3.37 -5.75 9.22
CA ILE A 90 2.50 -5.97 10.37
C ILE A 90 2.31 -7.48 10.53
N GLU A 91 2.53 -7.98 11.73
CA GLU A 91 2.26 -9.37 12.09
C GLU A 91 1.32 -9.43 13.29
N SER A 92 0.23 -10.17 13.16
CA SER A 92 -0.77 -10.34 14.21
C SER A 92 -0.93 -11.80 14.63
N GLN A 93 -1.24 -12.04 15.90
CA GLN A 93 -1.53 -13.39 16.38
C GLN A 93 -3.01 -13.75 16.25
N PRO A 94 -3.36 -15.04 16.14
CA PRO A 94 -4.74 -15.49 16.04
C PRO A 94 -5.64 -14.97 17.17
N ASP A 95 -5.11 -14.92 18.40
CA ASP A 95 -5.80 -14.49 19.63
C ASP A 95 -5.95 -12.97 19.79
N SER A 96 -5.55 -12.21 18.78
CA SER A 96 -5.61 -10.75 18.79
C SER A 96 -7.07 -10.27 18.64
N GLU A 97 -7.99 -10.72 19.49
CA GLU A 97 -9.35 -10.16 19.60
C GLU A 97 -9.33 -8.64 19.89
N HIS A 98 -8.15 -8.11 20.25
CA HIS A 98 -7.87 -6.71 20.53
C HIS A 98 -7.33 -5.92 19.31
N THR A 99 -7.31 -6.45 18.08
CA THR A 99 -6.99 -5.67 16.85
C THR A 99 -8.05 -4.59 16.52
N GLY A 100 -8.77 -4.07 17.51
CA GLY A 100 -9.76 -3.01 17.35
C GLY A 100 -9.69 -1.93 18.42
N GLU A 101 -8.76 -2.02 19.38
CA GLU A 101 -8.64 -0.98 20.41
C GLU A 101 -8.10 0.33 19.82
N PRO A 102 -8.70 1.50 20.16
CA PRO A 102 -8.24 2.78 19.66
C PRO A 102 -6.76 3.08 19.95
N ALA A 103 -6.26 2.64 21.12
CA ALA A 103 -4.87 2.84 21.52
C ALA A 103 -3.89 2.05 20.64
N SER A 104 -4.20 0.79 20.32
CA SER A 104 -3.38 -0.03 19.43
C SER A 104 -3.34 0.56 18.03
N ARG A 105 -4.47 1.10 17.54
CA ARG A 105 -4.54 1.77 16.23
C ARG A 105 -3.60 2.98 16.15
N ILE A 106 -3.68 3.88 17.13
CA ILE A 106 -2.82 5.07 17.20
C ILE A 106 -1.33 4.67 17.24
N ALA A 107 -0.99 3.66 18.04
CA ALA A 107 0.39 3.17 18.13
C ALA A 107 0.90 2.60 16.80
N VAL A 108 0.05 1.87 16.07
CA VAL A 108 0.38 1.35 14.73
C VAL A 108 0.56 2.50 13.73
N GLU A 109 -0.35 3.47 13.71
CA GLU A 109 -0.27 4.64 12.83
C GLU A 109 1.01 5.46 13.07
N HIS A 110 1.33 5.75 14.33
CA HIS A 110 2.58 6.43 14.71
C HIS A 110 3.81 5.64 14.23
N ALA A 111 3.82 4.33 14.49
CA ALA A 111 4.92 3.48 14.05
C ALA A 111 5.05 3.46 12.52
N ILE A 112 3.96 3.55 11.76
CA ILE A 112 4.01 3.64 10.30
C ILE A 112 4.57 4.99 9.84
N LEU A 113 4.12 6.11 10.43
CA LEU A 113 4.56 7.46 10.08
C LEU A 113 6.04 7.67 10.38
N ASP A 114 6.55 7.15 11.50
CA ASP A 114 7.98 7.19 11.80
C ASP A 114 8.85 6.54 10.69
N ALA A 115 8.30 5.64 9.88
CA ALA A 115 9.02 5.05 8.74
C ALA A 115 9.19 6.01 7.57
N THR A 116 8.30 7.00 7.43
CA THR A 116 8.36 8.01 6.37
C THR A 116 9.41 9.07 6.63
N GLU A 117 9.83 9.24 7.88
CA GLU A 117 10.85 10.20 8.30
C GLU A 117 12.29 9.69 8.08
N LEU A 118 12.46 8.43 7.65
CA LEU A 118 13.78 7.88 7.34
C LEU A 118 14.38 8.60 6.12
N HIS A 119 15.68 8.92 6.22
CA HIS A 119 16.38 9.67 5.19
C HIS A 119 16.29 9.01 3.80
N GLY A 120 15.85 9.77 2.80
CA GLY A 120 15.76 9.34 1.41
C GLY A 120 14.51 8.54 1.06
N VAL A 121 13.64 8.25 2.05
CA VAL A 121 12.34 7.60 1.81
C VAL A 121 11.42 8.54 1.03
N ARG A 122 10.86 8.03 -0.07
CA ARG A 122 9.93 8.76 -0.94
C ARG A 122 8.62 8.02 -1.19
N ALA A 123 8.46 6.81 -0.67
CA ALA A 123 7.22 6.03 -0.73
C ALA A 123 7.11 5.11 0.49
N LEU A 124 5.88 4.72 0.81
CA LEU A 124 5.55 3.81 1.89
C LEU A 124 4.83 2.58 1.33
N GLN A 125 5.22 1.39 1.76
CA GLN A 125 4.43 0.17 1.59
C GLN A 125 4.07 -0.42 2.94
N ILE A 126 2.84 -0.88 3.10
CA ILE A 126 2.44 -1.68 4.26
C ILE A 126 2.31 -3.14 3.83
N ASP A 127 3.13 -3.99 4.42
CA ASP A 127 3.08 -5.44 4.24
C ASP A 127 2.22 -6.05 5.35
N PHE A 128 0.94 -6.30 5.08
CA PHE A 128 0.03 -6.93 6.05
C PHE A 128 -0.94 -7.91 5.39
N ASP A 129 -0.80 -9.18 5.72
CA ASP A 129 -1.72 -10.25 5.28
C ASP A 129 -2.94 -10.33 6.22
N ALA A 130 -3.72 -9.25 6.27
CA ALA A 130 -4.84 -9.12 7.19
C ALA A 130 -5.91 -10.20 6.98
N ARG A 131 -6.31 -10.86 8.06
CA ARG A 131 -7.45 -11.80 8.09
C ARG A 131 -8.75 -11.02 7.93
N ALA A 132 -9.84 -11.73 7.59
CA ALA A 132 -11.16 -11.12 7.43
C ALA A 132 -11.60 -10.27 8.64
N SER A 133 -11.32 -10.74 9.86
CA SER A 133 -11.62 -10.04 11.12
C SER A 133 -10.78 -8.77 11.35
N GLU A 134 -9.70 -8.57 10.60
CA GLU A 134 -8.74 -7.46 10.79
C GLU A 134 -8.89 -6.38 9.71
N ARG A 135 -9.70 -6.62 8.67
CA ARG A 135 -9.84 -5.73 7.53
C ARG A 135 -10.43 -4.38 7.89
N GLU A 136 -11.40 -4.34 8.81
CA GLU A 136 -11.99 -3.06 9.25
C GLU A 136 -10.96 -2.20 9.99
N PHE A 137 -10.23 -2.79 10.92
CA PHE A 137 -9.12 -2.13 11.61
C PHE A 137 -8.06 -1.61 10.64
N TYR A 138 -7.63 -2.45 9.71
CA TYR A 138 -6.61 -2.06 8.75
C TYR A 138 -7.11 -0.98 7.78
N ARG A 139 -8.37 -1.06 7.33
CA ARG A 139 -8.99 0.00 6.52
C ARG A 139 -9.02 1.34 7.25
N ALA A 140 -9.34 1.35 8.54
CA ALA A 140 -9.31 2.56 9.35
C ALA A 140 -7.90 3.18 9.40
N ILE A 141 -6.86 2.35 9.57
CA ILE A 141 -5.46 2.81 9.50
C ILE A 141 -5.16 3.41 8.12
N LEU A 142 -5.53 2.74 7.02
CA LEU A 142 -5.26 3.23 5.66
C LEU A 142 -5.95 4.58 5.39
N LEU A 143 -7.18 4.76 5.86
CA LEU A 143 -7.91 6.02 5.79
C LEU A 143 -7.18 7.14 6.55
N ASP A 144 -6.75 6.85 7.77
CA ASP A 144 -6.11 7.84 8.64
C ASP A 144 -4.74 8.24 8.09
N LEU A 145 -3.95 7.27 7.63
CA LEU A 145 -2.68 7.52 6.94
C LEU A 145 -2.86 8.37 5.69
N ARG A 146 -3.84 8.08 4.84
CA ARG A 146 -4.05 8.86 3.61
C ARG A 146 -4.45 10.32 3.88
N ARG A 147 -5.11 10.60 5.01
CA ARG A 147 -5.45 11.95 5.45
C ARG A 147 -4.23 12.76 5.90
N VAL A 148 -3.22 12.11 6.48
CA VAL A 148 -2.04 12.79 7.04
C VAL A 148 -0.85 12.78 6.10
N LEU A 149 -0.71 11.76 5.25
CA LEU A 149 0.39 11.66 4.30
C LEU A 149 0.25 12.71 3.20
N PRO A 150 1.35 13.38 2.81
CA PRO A 150 1.32 14.32 1.69
C PRO A 150 0.99 13.60 0.39
N ALA A 151 0.41 14.32 -0.59
CA ALA A 151 0.07 13.75 -1.89
C ALA A 151 1.31 13.22 -2.64
N SER A 152 2.49 13.76 -2.33
CA SER A 152 3.79 13.35 -2.87
C SER A 152 4.39 12.10 -2.20
N MET A 153 3.73 11.52 -1.20
CA MET A 153 4.13 10.25 -0.58
C MET A 153 3.16 9.15 -1.08
N PRO A 154 3.56 8.35 -2.08
CA PRO A 154 2.78 7.21 -2.51
C PRO A 154 2.64 6.17 -1.38
N LEU A 155 1.43 5.63 -1.25
CA LEU A 155 1.11 4.56 -0.32
C LEU A 155 0.79 3.29 -1.13
N SER A 156 1.53 2.22 -0.88
CA SER A 156 1.26 0.89 -1.39
C SER A 156 0.93 -0.07 -0.24
N ILE A 157 0.25 -1.16 -0.54
CA ILE A 157 0.04 -2.27 0.37
C ILE A 157 0.22 -3.60 -0.36
N THR A 158 0.57 -4.63 0.40
CA THR A 158 0.30 -6.02 0.01
C THR A 158 -0.98 -6.49 0.67
N ALA A 159 -1.80 -7.26 -0.02
CA ALA A 159 -3.01 -7.86 0.52
C ALA A 159 -3.12 -9.33 0.10
N LEU A 160 -3.82 -10.14 0.91
CA LEU A 160 -4.19 -11.50 0.50
C LEU A 160 -5.11 -11.45 -0.73
N ALA A 161 -4.94 -12.39 -1.67
CA ALA A 161 -5.81 -12.53 -2.83
C ALA A 161 -7.30 -12.63 -2.44
N SER A 162 -7.59 -13.35 -1.34
CA SER A 162 -8.93 -13.48 -0.77
C SER A 162 -9.56 -12.16 -0.30
N TRP A 163 -8.77 -11.11 -0.10
CA TRP A 163 -9.30 -9.77 0.15
C TRP A 163 -9.58 -9.05 -1.17
N CYS A 164 -8.62 -9.12 -2.11
CA CYS A 164 -8.77 -8.52 -3.42
C CYS A 164 -9.97 -9.05 -4.20
N GLU A 165 -10.27 -10.35 -4.11
CA GLU A 165 -11.37 -10.99 -4.82
C GLU A 165 -12.75 -10.68 -4.20
N CYS A 166 -12.83 -10.69 -2.87
CA CYS A 166 -14.10 -10.47 -2.18
C CYS A 166 -14.57 -9.01 -2.20
N GLU A 167 -13.64 -8.06 -2.22
CA GLU A 167 -13.97 -6.63 -2.04
C GLU A 167 -13.51 -5.76 -3.22
N GLY A 168 -12.57 -6.22 -4.07
CA GLY A 168 -12.05 -5.43 -5.17
C GLY A 168 -11.09 -4.31 -4.72
N ARG A 169 -10.21 -3.86 -5.62
CA ARG A 169 -9.12 -2.91 -5.31
C ARG A 169 -9.58 -1.60 -4.64
N ALA A 170 -10.70 -1.02 -5.08
CA ALA A 170 -11.22 0.24 -4.55
C ALA A 170 -11.71 0.13 -3.09
N HIS A 171 -12.06 -1.07 -2.65
CA HIS A 171 -12.43 -1.32 -1.26
C HIS A 171 -11.22 -1.61 -0.38
N VAL A 172 -10.11 -2.07 -0.97
CA VAL A 172 -8.86 -2.32 -0.27
C VAL A 172 -8.11 -1.02 0.04
N VAL A 173 -7.97 -0.12 -0.94
CA VAL A 173 -7.42 1.23 -0.72
C VAL A 173 -8.53 2.26 -0.86
N PRO A 174 -8.97 2.88 0.25
CA PRO A 174 -9.99 3.93 0.19
C PRO A 174 -9.46 5.12 -0.59
N ASP A 175 -10.29 5.68 -1.48
CA ASP A 175 -10.00 6.81 -2.41
C ASP A 175 -9.24 6.49 -3.71
N GLY A 176 -8.77 5.25 -3.87
CA GLY A 176 -8.06 4.81 -5.07
C GLY A 176 -6.64 5.38 -5.23
N ARG A 177 -6.13 6.14 -4.26
CA ARG A 177 -4.78 6.74 -4.27
C ARG A 177 -3.76 5.84 -3.57
N GLY A 178 -3.66 4.59 -4.02
CA GLY A 178 -2.62 3.68 -3.58
C GLY A 178 -2.54 2.40 -4.40
N ILE A 179 -1.46 1.66 -4.22
CA ILE A 179 -1.17 0.42 -4.97
C ILE A 179 -1.49 -0.78 -4.11
N VAL A 180 -2.31 -1.69 -4.62
CA VAL A 180 -2.54 -3.00 -4.01
C VAL A 180 -1.81 -4.08 -4.79
N SER A 181 -0.88 -4.76 -4.12
CA SER A 181 -0.25 -5.99 -4.59
C SER A 181 -0.93 -7.20 -3.93
N CYS A 182 -1.70 -7.97 -4.71
CA CYS A 182 -2.42 -9.13 -4.19
C CYS A 182 -1.52 -10.37 -4.20
N ARG A 183 -1.25 -10.94 -3.02
CA ARG A 183 -0.48 -12.19 -2.85
C ARG A 183 -1.38 -13.41 -3.01
N GLN A 184 -0.94 -14.38 -3.82
CA GLN A 184 -1.57 -15.69 -3.99
C GLN A 184 -1.31 -16.59 -2.78
#